data_AF-A0AAI8X3E2-F1
#
_entry.id   AF-A0AAI8X3E2-F1
#
_cell.length_a   1.000
_cell.length_b   1.000
_cell.length_c   1.000
_cell.angle_alpha   90.00
_cell.angle_beta   90.00
_cell.angle_gamma   90.00
#
_symmetry.space_group_name_H-M   'P 1'
#
loop_
_entity.id
_entity.type
_entity.pdbx_description
1 polymer ?
#
loop_
_entity_poly.entity_id
_entity_poly.type
_entity_poly.pdbx_seq_one_letter_code
_entity_poly.pdbx_strand_id
1 'polypeptide(L)'
;MRSTGTRHAGPFDLDRLLFETNMCHQSIFYRRKLFEGIGPYNLRYPIWADWDFNIRCFSNPALVTCYMDIVVARYNDMTGLSMRESTDREFRKRLPMYFWVAAWETGRRMMGFFKQRENRRLALRAFVIRTRAASHARARR
;
A
#
# COMPACT_ATOMS: atom_id res chain seq x y z
N MET A 1 25.87 5.95 6.71
CA MET A 1 25.55 5.25 5.44
C MET A 1 26.28 5.93 4.30
N ARG A 2 26.57 5.23 3.20
CA ARG A 2 27.13 5.79 1.95
C ARG A 2 26.12 5.53 0.84
N SER A 3 26.09 6.39 -0.18
CA SER A 3 25.25 6.21 -1.36
C SER A 3 25.61 4.88 -2.04
N THR A 4 24.60 4.18 -2.51
CA THR A 4 24.74 2.90 -3.20
C THR A 4 25.20 3.07 -4.65
N GLY A 5 24.94 4.23 -5.25
CA GLY A 5 25.19 4.48 -6.69
C GLY A 5 24.40 3.54 -7.61
N THR A 6 23.42 2.81 -7.08
CA THR A 6 22.67 1.81 -7.81
C THR A 6 21.61 2.46 -8.69
N ARG A 7 21.31 1.84 -9.82
CA ARG A 7 20.20 2.27 -10.66
C ARG A 7 18.89 1.92 -9.97
N HIS A 8 18.05 2.93 -9.76
CA HIS A 8 16.74 2.70 -9.18
C HIS A 8 15.78 2.11 -10.20
N ALA A 9 15.34 0.88 -9.91
CA ALA A 9 14.30 0.16 -10.64
C ALA A 9 14.57 -0.06 -12.15
N GLY A 10 13.52 -0.39 -12.90
CA GLY A 10 13.55 -0.82 -14.30
C GLY A 10 12.16 -0.68 -14.92
N PRO A 11 11.71 -1.59 -15.80
CA PRO A 11 10.32 -1.58 -16.29
C PRO A 11 9.30 -1.64 -15.14
N PHE A 12 8.19 -0.92 -15.30
CA PHE A 12 7.07 -0.95 -14.36
C PHE A 12 5.78 -1.38 -15.06
N ASP A 13 4.94 -2.03 -14.28
CA ASP A 13 3.54 -2.32 -14.58
C ASP A 13 2.66 -1.86 -13.40
N LEU A 14 1.36 -2.11 -13.52
CA LEU A 14 0.40 -1.76 -12.48
C LEU A 14 0.65 -2.57 -11.18
N ASP A 15 1.05 -3.83 -11.28
CA ASP A 15 1.24 -4.69 -10.13
C ASP A 15 2.41 -4.21 -9.26
N ARG A 16 3.53 -3.83 -9.89
CA ARG A 16 4.65 -3.23 -9.16
C ARG A 16 4.24 -1.96 -8.41
N LEU A 17 3.40 -1.12 -9.01
CA LEU A 17 2.87 0.09 -8.35
C LEU A 17 1.94 -0.23 -7.17
N LEU A 18 1.18 -1.32 -7.23
CA LEU A 18 0.22 -1.70 -6.19
C LEU A 18 0.83 -2.52 -5.05
N PHE A 19 1.87 -3.31 -5.35
CA PHE A 19 2.39 -4.34 -4.46
C PHE A 19 3.87 -4.17 -4.07
N GLU A 20 4.66 -3.37 -4.80
CA GLU A 20 6.08 -3.22 -4.54
C GLU A 20 6.46 -1.78 -4.16
N THR A 21 6.40 -0.85 -5.12
CA THR A 21 6.97 0.49 -4.95
C THR A 21 6.52 1.46 -6.04
N ASN A 22 6.73 2.75 -5.82
CA ASN A 22 6.50 3.78 -6.82
C ASN A 22 7.72 4.00 -7.72
N MET A 23 7.48 4.46 -8.95
CA MET A 23 8.50 5.21 -9.70
C MET A 23 8.58 6.64 -9.19
N CYS A 24 9.78 7.12 -8.89
CA CYS A 24 9.98 8.52 -8.55
C CYS A 24 9.54 9.44 -9.69
N HIS A 25 8.87 10.54 -9.38
CA HIS A 25 8.43 11.53 -10.36
C HIS A 25 9.55 11.99 -11.32
N GLN A 26 10.80 12.05 -10.87
CA GLN A 26 11.94 12.47 -11.68
C GLN A 26 12.33 11.47 -12.79
N SER A 27 11.86 10.22 -12.72
CA SER A 27 12.21 9.17 -13.69
C SER A 27 11.11 8.91 -14.72
N ILE A 28 10.10 9.79 -14.83
CA ILE A 28 8.94 9.59 -15.71
C ILE A 28 8.56 10.88 -16.43
N PHE A 29 8.09 10.74 -17.67
CA PHE A 29 7.57 11.83 -18.48
C PHE A 29 6.12 11.56 -18.84
N TYR A 30 5.30 12.61 -18.75
CA TYR A 30 3.88 12.54 -19.11
C TYR A 30 3.58 13.48 -20.26
N ARG A 31 2.73 13.04 -21.20
CA ARG A 31 2.15 13.96 -22.18
C ARG A 31 1.19 14.88 -21.45
N ARG A 32 1.28 16.19 -21.70
CA ARG A 32 0.41 17.21 -21.08
C ARG A 32 -1.08 16.88 -21.17
N LYS A 33 -1.53 16.35 -22.32
CA LYS A 33 -2.93 15.95 -22.54
C LYS A 33 -3.46 14.90 -21.55
N LEU A 34 -2.57 14.13 -20.91
CA LEU A 34 -2.99 13.14 -19.92
C LEU A 34 -3.65 13.80 -18.70
N PHE A 35 -3.21 15.00 -18.33
CA PHE A 35 -3.80 15.73 -17.20
C PHE A 35 -5.22 16.21 -17.49
N GLU A 36 -5.58 16.42 -18.76
CA GLU A 36 -6.94 16.77 -19.18
C GLU A 36 -7.90 15.57 -19.05
N GLY A 37 -7.42 14.34 -19.31
CA GLY A 37 -8.25 13.13 -19.25
C GLY A 37 -8.22 12.40 -17.89
N ILE A 38 -7.03 12.24 -17.30
CA ILE A 38 -6.83 11.54 -16.02
C ILE A 38 -7.08 12.47 -14.81
N GLY A 39 -6.96 13.78 -15.02
CA GLY A 39 -7.05 14.80 -13.97
C GLY A 39 -5.71 15.10 -13.30
N PRO A 40 -5.64 16.17 -12.49
CA PRO A 40 -4.40 16.64 -11.86
C PRO A 40 -3.89 15.71 -10.75
N TYR A 41 -2.76 16.07 -10.14
CA TYR A 41 -2.28 15.45 -8.91
C TYR A 41 -3.28 15.63 -7.77
N ASN A 42 -3.46 14.57 -6.98
CA ASN A 42 -4.33 14.62 -5.81
C ASN A 42 -3.57 15.23 -4.62
N LEU A 43 -3.85 16.50 -4.32
CA LEU A 43 -3.18 17.25 -3.26
C LEU A 43 -3.50 16.75 -1.84
N ARG A 44 -4.43 15.79 -1.69
CA ARG A 44 -4.63 15.07 -0.42
C ARG A 44 -3.43 14.19 -0.04
N TYR A 45 -2.54 13.92 -0.99
CA TYR A 45 -1.33 13.11 -0.81
C TYR A 45 -0.09 13.97 -1.12
N PRO A 46 0.29 14.93 -0.26
CA PRO A 46 1.35 15.89 -0.58
C PRO A 46 2.69 15.27 -0.97
N ILE A 47 2.98 14.06 -0.52
CA ILE A 47 4.26 13.40 -0.77
C ILE A 47 4.10 12.25 -1.78
N TRP A 48 2.95 11.56 -1.80
CA TRP A 48 2.66 10.43 -2.70
C TRP A 48 1.67 10.76 -3.82
N ALA A 49 1.53 12.04 -4.17
CA ALA A 49 0.65 12.48 -5.26
C ALA A 49 1.07 11.89 -6.61
N ASP A 50 2.37 11.73 -6.84
CA ASP A 50 2.95 11.08 -8.01
C ASP A 50 2.60 9.60 -8.07
N TRP A 51 2.64 8.90 -6.94
CA TRP A 51 2.22 7.49 -6.85
C TRP A 51 0.75 7.32 -7.20
N ASP A 52 -0.13 8.16 -6.64
CA ASP A 52 -1.56 8.16 -6.99
C ASP A 52 -1.78 8.38 -8.49
N PHE A 53 -1.09 9.34 -9.08
CA PHE A 53 -1.20 9.63 -10.51
C PHE A 53 -0.66 8.49 -11.37
N ASN A 54 0.47 7.88 -10.99
CA ASN A 54 1.02 6.71 -11.66
C ASN A 54 0.03 5.56 -11.68
N ILE A 55 -0.58 5.22 -10.54
CA ILE A 55 -1.59 4.16 -10.48
C ILE A 55 -2.75 4.48 -11.42
N ARG A 56 -3.27 5.72 -11.41
CA ARG A 56 -4.35 6.12 -12.34
C ARG A 56 -3.94 5.99 -13.81
N CYS A 57 -2.72 6.37 -14.16
CA CYS A 57 -2.22 6.20 -15.53
C CYS A 57 -2.10 4.73 -15.93
N PHE A 58 -1.48 3.89 -15.09
CA PHE A 58 -1.27 2.47 -15.37
C PHE A 58 -2.55 1.62 -15.26
N SER A 59 -3.57 2.13 -14.57
CA SER A 59 -4.89 1.50 -14.49
C SER A 59 -5.76 1.77 -15.72
N ASN A 60 -5.36 2.72 -16.59
CA ASN A 60 -6.12 3.05 -17.79
C ASN A 60 -5.57 2.25 -19.00
N PRO A 61 -6.29 1.22 -19.48
CA PRO A 61 -5.83 0.38 -20.58
C PRO A 61 -5.72 1.13 -21.92
N ALA A 62 -6.33 2.32 -22.05
CA ALA A 62 -6.21 3.15 -23.24
C ALA A 62 -4.86 3.89 -23.32
N LEU A 63 -4.08 3.91 -22.23
CA LEU A 63 -2.77 4.55 -22.21
C LEU A 63 -1.67 3.55 -22.53
N VAL A 64 -0.78 3.94 -23.45
CA VAL A 64 0.41 3.17 -23.78
C VAL A 64 1.59 3.72 -22.99
N THR A 65 2.24 2.86 -22.22
CA THR A 65 3.48 3.16 -21.51
C THR A 65 4.66 2.63 -22.32
N CYS A 66 5.80 3.33 -22.25
CA CYS A 66 7.03 2.94 -22.92
C CYS A 66 8.18 3.07 -21.94
N TYR A 67 8.85 1.95 -21.66
CA TYR A 67 10.07 1.95 -20.88
C TYR A 67 11.25 2.36 -21.79
N MET A 68 12.05 3.30 -21.33
CA MET A 68 13.29 3.72 -21.99
C MET A 68 14.46 3.43 -21.07
N ASP A 69 15.43 2.66 -21.55
CA ASP A 69 16.61 2.27 -20.77
C ASP A 69 17.64 3.40 -20.66
N ILE A 70 17.20 4.56 -20.16
CA ILE A 70 17.98 5.80 -20.12
C ILE A 70 17.96 6.33 -18.68
N VAL A 71 19.11 6.79 -18.20
CA VAL A 71 19.21 7.47 -16.90
C VAL A 71 18.70 8.90 -17.07
N VAL A 72 17.50 9.17 -16.57
CA VAL A 72 16.84 10.48 -16.68
C VAL A 72 17.25 11.44 -15.54
N ALA A 73 17.47 10.91 -14.34
CA ALA A 73 17.81 11.71 -13.16
C ALA A 73 18.75 10.95 -12.23
N ARG A 74 19.62 11.70 -11.54
CA ARG A 74 20.42 11.22 -10.40
C ARG A 74 19.94 11.95 -9.15
N TYR A 75 19.46 11.20 -8.17
CA TYR A 75 18.94 11.77 -6.92
C TYR A 75 19.57 11.07 -5.71
N ASN A 76 19.45 11.74 -4.56
CA ASN A 76 20.01 11.26 -3.30
C ASN A 76 19.24 10.03 -2.80
N ASP A 77 19.94 8.92 -2.63
CA ASP A 77 19.39 7.64 -2.14
C ASP A 77 19.56 7.45 -0.64
N MET A 78 20.16 8.41 0.06
CA MET A 78 20.40 8.34 1.50
C MET A 78 19.38 9.12 2.33
N THR A 79 18.74 10.13 1.75
CA THR A 79 17.78 10.99 2.46
C THR A 79 16.67 11.43 1.52
N GLY A 80 15.50 11.76 2.07
CA GLY A 80 14.37 12.27 1.30
C GLY A 80 13.12 12.39 2.15
N LEU A 81 12.20 13.25 1.71
CA LEU A 81 10.89 13.42 2.38
C LEU A 81 10.05 12.15 2.29
N SER A 82 10.06 11.48 1.13
CA SER A 82 9.30 10.25 0.88
C SER A 82 9.84 9.01 1.61
N MET A 83 11.12 9.03 2.05
CA MET A 83 11.72 7.93 2.82
C MET A 83 11.34 7.94 4.30
N ARG A 84 10.65 8.99 4.79
CA ARG A 84 10.21 9.07 6.19
C ARG A 84 8.91 8.29 6.37
N GLU A 85 8.89 7.34 7.31
CA GLU A 85 7.83 6.32 7.54
C GLU A 85 6.41 6.85 7.79
N SER A 86 6.22 8.14 8.04
CA SER A 86 4.94 8.73 8.47
C SER A 86 4.15 9.45 7.37
N THR A 87 4.48 9.17 6.11
CA THR A 87 3.94 9.89 4.96
C THR A 87 2.57 9.35 4.51
N ASP A 88 1.61 10.26 4.26
CA ASP A 88 0.33 10.02 3.59
C ASP A 88 -0.45 8.75 4.00
N ARG A 89 -0.79 8.66 5.29
CA ARG A 89 -1.52 7.53 5.90
C ARG A 89 -2.80 7.14 5.15
N GLU A 90 -3.52 8.10 4.59
CA GLU A 90 -4.76 7.84 3.85
C GLU A 90 -4.50 7.11 2.53
N PHE A 91 -3.41 7.42 1.84
CA PHE A 91 -3.02 6.71 0.63
C PHE A 91 -2.52 5.30 0.96
N ARG A 92 -1.77 5.15 2.07
CA ARG A 92 -1.29 3.85 2.56
C ARG A 92 -2.41 2.82 2.70
N LYS A 93 -3.61 3.25 3.13
CA LYS A 93 -4.80 2.38 3.27
C LYS A 93 -5.36 1.90 1.94
N ARG A 94 -5.03 2.54 0.81
CA ARG A 94 -5.54 2.19 -0.52
C ARG A 94 -4.70 1.13 -1.21
N LEU A 95 -3.41 1.05 -0.87
CA LEU A 95 -2.49 0.10 -1.50
C LEU A 95 -2.70 -1.33 -0.96
N PRO A 96 -2.96 -2.32 -1.83
CA PRO A 96 -3.15 -3.71 -1.47
C PRO A 96 -2.07 -4.29 -0.54
N MET A 97 -0.80 -3.94 -0.76
CA MET A 97 0.33 -4.43 0.05
C MET A 97 0.15 -4.17 1.55
N TYR A 98 -0.43 -3.03 1.94
CA TYR A 98 -0.60 -2.70 3.36
C TYR A 98 -1.77 -3.40 4.01
N PHE A 99 -2.76 -3.88 3.23
CA PHE A 99 -3.77 -4.79 3.77
C PHE A 99 -3.14 -6.09 4.23
N TRP A 100 -2.23 -6.66 3.42
CA TRP A 100 -1.52 -7.89 3.76
C TRP A 100 -0.59 -7.72 4.96
N VAL A 101 0.16 -6.62 5.03
CA VAL A 101 0.99 -6.29 6.20
C VAL A 101 0.13 -6.15 7.46
N ALA A 102 -1.00 -5.42 7.39
CA ALA A 102 -1.90 -5.27 8.52
C ALA A 102 -2.58 -6.59 8.94
N ALA A 103 -2.95 -7.43 7.97
CA ALA A 103 -3.51 -8.76 8.21
C ALA A 103 -2.48 -9.68 8.88
N TRP A 104 -1.23 -9.67 8.39
CA TRP A 104 -0.12 -10.39 8.98
C TRP A 104 0.18 -9.93 10.41
N GLU A 105 0.29 -8.62 10.64
CA GLU A 105 0.51 -8.06 11.97
C GLU A 105 -0.60 -8.44 12.95
N THR A 106 -1.86 -8.34 12.51
CA THR A 106 -3.03 -8.73 13.30
C THR A 106 -3.01 -10.22 13.61
N GLY A 107 -2.74 -11.06 12.60
CA GLY A 107 -2.60 -12.51 12.76
C GLY A 107 -1.49 -12.87 13.75
N ARG A 108 -0.34 -12.22 13.65
CA ARG A 108 0.79 -12.40 14.58
C ARG A 108 0.43 -12.00 16.01
N ARG A 109 -0.24 -10.86 16.20
CA ARG A 109 -0.73 -10.40 17.53
C ARG A 109 -1.75 -11.39 18.10
N MET A 110 -2.68 -11.87 17.29
CA MET A 110 -3.70 -12.82 17.69
C MET A 110 -3.08 -14.17 18.08
N MET A 111 -2.12 -14.69 17.31
CA MET A 111 -1.37 -15.88 17.69
C MET A 111 -0.59 -15.68 19.01
N GLY A 112 0.00 -14.49 19.21
CA GLY A 112 0.65 -14.12 20.47
C GLY A 112 -0.33 -14.13 21.66
N PHE A 113 -1.51 -13.54 21.49
CA PHE A 113 -2.57 -13.56 22.49
C PHE A 113 -2.99 -15.00 22.86
N PHE A 114 -3.19 -15.86 21.87
CA PHE A 114 -3.52 -17.26 22.09
C PHE A 114 -2.36 -18.10 22.61
N LYS A 115 -1.11 -17.64 22.55
CA LYS A 115 0.01 -18.36 23.18
C LYS A 115 -0.08 -18.33 24.71
N GLN A 116 -0.75 -17.33 25.27
CA GLN A 116 -1.00 -17.24 26.72
C GLN A 116 -2.17 -18.13 27.15
N ARG A 117 -1.93 -19.02 28.12
CA ARG A 117 -2.88 -20.07 28.56
C ARG A 117 -4.18 -19.50 29.16
N GLU A 118 -4.11 -18.35 29.84
CA GLU A 118 -5.28 -17.67 30.43
C GLU A 118 -6.20 -17.08 29.35
N ASN A 119 -5.62 -16.47 28.32
CA ASN A 119 -6.36 -15.88 27.20
C ASN A 119 -7.09 -16.93 26.37
N ARG A 120 -6.52 -18.14 26.20
CA ARG A 120 -7.22 -19.28 25.59
C ARG A 120 -8.48 -19.66 26.37
N ARG A 121 -8.41 -19.68 27.71
CA ARG A 121 -9.57 -20.00 28.56
C ARG A 121 -10.65 -18.92 28.46
N LEU A 122 -10.25 -17.65 28.43
CA LEU A 122 -11.18 -16.53 28.24
C LEU A 122 -11.87 -16.57 26.87
N ALA A 123 -11.13 -16.84 25.80
CA ALA A 123 -11.69 -16.96 24.45
C ALA A 123 -12.68 -18.13 24.32
N LEU A 124 -12.37 -19.29 24.92
CA LEU A 124 -13.29 -20.43 24.97
C LEU A 124 -14.58 -20.10 25.73
N ARG A 125 -14.48 -19.42 26.88
CA ARG A 125 -15.66 -18.99 27.65
C ARG A 125 -16.53 -18.02 26.85
N ALA A 126 -15.91 -17.02 26.21
CA ALA A 126 -16.62 -16.07 25.37
C ALA A 126 -17.32 -16.74 24.18
N PHE A 127 -16.68 -17.74 23.56
CA PHE A 127 -17.27 -18.53 22.47
C PHE A 127 -18.51 -19.31 22.93
N VAL A 128 -18.43 -20.02 24.06
CA VAL A 128 -19.56 -20.78 24.62
C VAL A 128 -20.75 -19.87 24.97
N ILE A 129 -20.48 -18.67 25.51
CA ILE A 129 -21.53 -17.69 25.81
C ILE A 129 -22.21 -17.23 24.51
N ARG A 130 -21.42 -16.90 23.48
CA ARG A 130 -21.95 -16.45 22.17
C ARG A 130 -22.79 -17.52 21.47
N THR A 131 -22.34 -18.77 21.45
CA THR A 131 -23.09 -19.87 20.81
C THR A 131 -24.41 -20.14 21.53
N ARG A 132 -24.40 -20.12 22.87
CA ARG A 132 -25.63 -20.26 23.66
C ARG A 132 -26.61 -19.12 23.41
N ALA A 133 -26.14 -17.88 23.36
CA ALA A 133 -26.98 -16.71 23.07
C ALA A 133 -27.58 -16.79 21.64
N ALA A 134 -26.79 -17.19 20.64
CA ALA A 134 -27.26 -17.35 19.26
C ALA A 134 -28.29 -18.48 19.11
N SER A 135 -28.09 -19.62 19.80
CA SER A 135 -29.08 -20.71 19.84
C SER A 135 -30.38 -20.29 20.52
N HIS A 136 -30.29 -19.54 21.63
CA HIS A 136 -31.47 -19.00 22.31
C HIS A 136 -32.27 -18.02 21.45
N ALA A 137 -31.60 -17.19 20.66
CA ALA A 137 -32.24 -16.26 19.73
C ALA A 137 -32.91 -16.98 18.54
N ARG A 138 -32.33 -18.09 18.06
CA ARG A 138 -32.95 -18.93 17.01
C ARG A 138 -34.15 -19.72 17.51
N ALA A 139 -34.16 -20.14 18.77
CA ALA A 139 -35.27 -20.88 19.37
C ALA A 139 -36.49 -20.00 19.73
N ARG A 140 -36.37 -18.67 19.62
CA ARG A 140 -37.45 -17.70 19.89
C ARG A 140 -38.06 -17.07 18.63
N ARG A 141 -37.66 -17.52 17.44
CA ARG A 141 -38.30 -17.23 16.14
C ARG A 141 -39.12 -18.43 15.70
#